data_AF-A0A370ANB0-F1
#
_entry.id   AF-A0A370ANB0-F1
#
_cell.length_a   1.000
_cell.length_b   1.000
_cell.length_c   1.000
_cell.angle_alpha   90.00
_cell.angle_beta   90.00
_cell.angle_gamma   90.00
#
_symmetry.space_group_name_H-M   'P 1'
#
loop_
_entity.id
_entity.type
_entity.pdbx_description
1 polymer ?
#
loop_
_entity_poly.entity_id
_entity_poly.type
_entity_poly.pdbx_seq_one_letter_code
_entity_poly.pdbx_strand_id
1 'polypeptide(L)'
;MGISGLAAAITASEKGLKVGIFSKSDVLEESNTYYAQGGIVGNGDEDSPELLADDIIKAGDYLNNSEAVDILTKTGPALVDEYLVDKLGINFSKNEDGTLKLTREAVHSVRRIYFDRDITGKAIETGMLDYVKKMKGIQIFPFHMAIDLISSCHHSTDTQARYGKNRIIGAYMLNCETSTVTPVFAGAVILATGGVGNLFQHSSNPAVATGDGIVMAYQAGATVINAEYVQFHPTTLYHRDAENFLISEAVRGEGAVLINKRGEPFMERYNPSLKDLAPRDEVSRAIYMEMERCGSTYVYLDTPRMVIDIPSRFPGIYAKCLEIGIDITKEPIPVVPAAHYFCGGIKVDMNGETSVPGLYAVGETACTGVHGANRLASISLLEGLVLGLRSGWEIADNFERPSLALRRSIPQWIFPQDEDKVDPILIKSDVHSIQALMWNYVGIIRSRKRLARALADLNYHSHRIDRFYRQAGLTRDLVELRNSVLTASVITKAAYNNQHSRGCHYIVRGDAPHEKS
;
A
#
# COMPACT_ATOMS: atom_id res chain seq x y z
N MET A 1 2.35 9.46 7.19
CA MET A 1 1.45 8.92 8.22
C MET A 1 0.08 8.87 7.57
N GLY A 2 -0.36 7.72 7.06
CA GLY A 2 -1.49 7.68 6.11
C GLY A 2 -2.87 7.92 6.71
N ILE A 3 -3.87 8.07 5.84
CA ILE A 3 -5.29 8.33 6.16
C ILE A 3 -5.84 7.40 7.24
N SER A 4 -5.50 6.11 7.20
CA SER A 4 -6.05 5.11 8.12
C SER A 4 -5.53 5.25 9.55
N GLY A 5 -4.22 5.49 9.71
CA GLY A 5 -3.62 5.72 11.02
C GLY A 5 -4.08 7.03 11.65
N LEU A 6 -4.19 8.09 10.84
CA LEU A 6 -4.70 9.39 11.31
C LEU A 6 -6.18 9.30 11.70
N ALA A 7 -7.01 8.63 10.91
CA ALA A 7 -8.42 8.41 11.23
C ALA A 7 -8.60 7.66 12.57
N ALA A 8 -7.84 6.57 12.77
CA ALA A 8 -7.88 5.82 14.02
C ALA A 8 -7.43 6.65 15.23
N ALA A 9 -6.39 7.47 15.05
CA ALA A 9 -5.91 8.35 16.11
C ALA A 9 -6.93 9.41 16.50
N ILE A 10 -7.62 10.01 15.51
CA ILE A 10 -8.68 11.00 15.73
C ILE A 10 -9.79 10.38 16.59
N THR A 11 -10.39 9.27 16.16
CA THR A 11 -11.55 8.70 16.86
C THR A 11 -11.19 8.12 18.23
N ALA A 12 -10.02 7.50 18.37
CA ALA A 12 -9.52 7.04 19.66
C ALA A 12 -9.30 8.22 20.64
N SER A 13 -8.70 9.31 20.16
CA SER A 13 -8.45 10.49 21.00
C SER A 13 -9.73 11.23 21.38
N GLU A 14 -10.72 11.28 20.50
CA GLU A 14 -12.04 11.89 20.78
C GLU A 14 -12.81 11.15 21.87
N LYS A 15 -12.63 9.83 21.94
CA LYS A 15 -13.16 8.99 23.02
C LYS A 15 -12.31 9.05 24.30
N GLY A 16 -11.28 9.88 24.34
CA GLY A 16 -10.48 10.16 25.55
C GLY A 16 -9.26 9.26 25.75
N LEU A 17 -8.89 8.44 24.76
CA LEU A 17 -7.62 7.70 24.81
C LEU A 17 -6.42 8.63 24.56
N LYS A 18 -5.27 8.26 25.13
CA LYS A 18 -3.98 8.84 24.77
C LYS A 18 -3.36 8.03 23.65
N VAL A 19 -3.01 8.67 22.55
CA VAL A 19 -2.53 8.02 21.33
C VAL A 19 -1.10 8.46 21.03
N GLY A 20 -0.21 7.50 20.76
CA GLY A 20 1.11 7.74 20.18
C GLY A 20 1.13 7.30 18.73
N ILE A 21 1.49 8.21 17.81
CA ILE A 21 1.66 7.90 16.38
C ILE A 21 3.16 7.89 16.08
N PHE A 22 3.66 6.78 15.57
CA PHE A 22 5.07 6.60 15.26
C PHE A 22 5.29 6.56 13.75
N SER A 23 6.31 7.25 13.27
CA SER A 23 6.73 7.24 11.86
C SER A 23 8.22 6.99 11.77
N LYS A 24 8.63 6.06 10.89
CA LYS A 24 10.04 5.85 10.56
C LYS A 24 10.63 6.95 9.65
N SER A 25 9.75 7.74 9.01
CA SER A 25 10.13 8.90 8.20
C SER A 25 10.25 10.16 9.06
N ASP A 26 11.15 11.05 8.67
CA ASP A 26 11.28 12.42 9.18
C ASP A 26 10.21 13.34 8.61
N VAL A 27 9.89 13.17 7.33
CA VAL A 27 8.77 13.81 6.66
C VAL A 27 7.48 13.08 7.03
N LEU A 28 6.60 13.75 7.77
CA LEU A 28 5.36 13.14 8.30
C LEU A 28 4.38 12.78 7.19
N GLU A 29 4.40 13.55 6.11
CA GLU A 29 3.61 13.37 4.89
C GLU A 29 4.14 12.24 3.98
N GLU A 30 5.31 11.64 4.27
CA GLU A 30 5.90 10.59 3.45
C GLU A 30 5.07 9.30 3.56
N SER A 31 4.07 9.14 2.69
CA SER A 31 3.15 8.01 2.71
C SER A 31 2.44 7.81 1.37
N ASN A 32 1.91 6.60 1.12
CA ASN A 32 1.07 6.32 -0.05
C ASN A 32 -0.15 7.27 -0.15
N THR A 33 -0.66 7.77 0.98
CA THR A 33 -1.81 8.68 0.99
C THR A 33 -1.47 10.00 0.29
N TYR A 34 -0.33 10.62 0.58
CA TYR A 34 0.08 11.92 0.02
C TYR A 34 0.14 11.92 -1.50
N TYR A 35 0.65 10.82 -2.08
CA TYR A 35 0.86 10.69 -3.51
C TYR A 35 -0.39 10.20 -4.28
N ALA A 36 -1.53 9.98 -3.60
CA ALA A 36 -2.76 9.58 -4.27
C ALA A 36 -3.29 10.72 -5.18
N GLN A 37 -3.53 10.42 -6.45
CA GLN A 37 -3.99 11.42 -7.43
C GLN A 37 -5.51 11.37 -7.66
N GLY A 38 -6.02 10.16 -7.99
CA GLY A 38 -7.34 9.94 -8.57
C GLY A 38 -8.51 10.51 -7.76
N GLY A 39 -8.58 10.17 -6.47
CA GLY A 39 -9.59 10.68 -5.56
C GLY A 39 -10.02 9.68 -4.50
N ILE A 40 -11.12 10.01 -3.83
CA ILE A 40 -11.80 9.16 -2.85
C ILE A 40 -13.28 9.05 -3.22
N VAL A 41 -13.84 7.84 -3.15
CA VAL A 41 -15.27 7.64 -3.38
C VAL A 41 -16.08 8.33 -2.28
N GLY A 42 -16.98 9.23 -2.68
CA GLY A 42 -17.96 9.93 -1.83
C GLY A 42 -19.38 9.68 -2.33
N ASN A 43 -20.30 10.61 -2.08
CA ASN A 43 -21.68 10.51 -2.57
C ASN A 43 -21.77 10.93 -4.04
N GLY A 44 -22.23 10.02 -4.90
CA GLY A 44 -22.39 10.24 -6.33
C GLY A 44 -23.82 10.64 -6.73
N ASP A 45 -23.93 11.23 -7.93
CA ASP A 45 -25.23 11.49 -8.56
C ASP A 45 -25.83 10.18 -9.07
N GLU A 46 -27.12 9.95 -8.79
CA GLU A 46 -27.83 8.71 -9.14
C GLU A 46 -27.10 7.43 -8.65
N ASP A 47 -26.34 7.57 -7.56
CA ASP A 47 -25.54 6.49 -6.99
C ASP A 47 -26.30 5.72 -5.91
N SER A 48 -25.90 4.46 -5.67
CA SER A 48 -26.40 3.65 -4.58
C SER A 48 -25.30 2.73 -4.02
N PRO A 49 -25.42 2.31 -2.74
CA PRO A 49 -24.50 1.33 -2.15
C PRO A 49 -24.41 0.03 -2.94
N GLU A 50 -25.50 -0.39 -3.59
CA GLU A 50 -25.58 -1.59 -4.42
C GLU A 50 -24.78 -1.42 -5.72
N LEU A 51 -24.88 -0.26 -6.38
CA LEU A 51 -24.07 0.04 -7.57
C LEU A 51 -22.58 0.06 -7.24
N LEU A 52 -22.21 0.66 -6.10
CA LEU A 52 -20.83 0.64 -5.63
C LEU A 52 -20.36 -0.79 -5.34
N ALA A 53 -21.19 -1.59 -4.67
CA ALA A 53 -20.85 -2.95 -4.30
C ALA A 53 -20.63 -3.82 -5.54
N ASP A 54 -21.48 -3.68 -6.55
CA ASP A 54 -21.34 -4.34 -7.85
C ASP A 54 -20.02 -3.99 -8.55
N ASP A 55 -19.66 -2.70 -8.58
CA ASP A 55 -18.40 -2.25 -9.17
C ASP A 55 -17.19 -2.84 -8.43
N ILE A 56 -17.24 -2.87 -7.08
CA ILE A 56 -16.17 -3.43 -6.23
C ILE A 56 -16.04 -4.95 -6.42
N ILE A 57 -17.15 -5.67 -6.44
CA ILE A 57 -17.19 -7.13 -6.58
C ILE A 57 -16.69 -7.56 -7.96
N LYS A 58 -17.12 -6.86 -9.02
CA LYS A 58 -16.62 -7.10 -10.39
C LYS A 58 -15.13 -6.82 -10.48
N ALA A 59 -14.67 -5.68 -9.96
CA ALA A 59 -13.25 -5.32 -10.00
C ALA A 59 -12.36 -6.30 -9.22
N GLY A 60 -12.84 -6.79 -8.07
CA GLY A 60 -12.15 -7.78 -7.23
C GLY A 60 -12.22 -9.21 -7.74
N ASP A 61 -12.73 -9.41 -8.97
CA ASP A 61 -12.89 -10.69 -9.62
C ASP A 61 -13.68 -11.67 -8.75
N TYR A 62 -14.71 -11.20 -8.05
CA TYR A 62 -15.60 -11.99 -7.18
C TYR A 62 -14.89 -12.78 -6.05
N LEU A 63 -13.67 -12.36 -5.66
CA LEU A 63 -12.97 -12.90 -4.48
C LEU A 63 -13.19 -12.02 -3.23
N ASN A 64 -14.07 -11.03 -3.34
CA ASN A 64 -14.32 -10.06 -2.29
C ASN A 64 -15.04 -10.69 -1.10
N ASN A 65 -14.81 -10.14 0.08
CA ASN A 65 -15.64 -10.40 1.26
C ASN A 65 -16.91 -9.54 1.16
N SER A 66 -18.07 -10.17 0.93
CA SER A 66 -19.34 -9.47 0.72
C SER A 66 -19.76 -8.61 1.92
N GLU A 67 -19.48 -9.05 3.15
CA GLU A 67 -19.81 -8.28 4.36
C GLU A 67 -18.95 -7.01 4.46
N ALA A 68 -17.66 -7.13 4.15
CA ALA A 68 -16.77 -5.97 4.12
C ALA A 68 -17.18 -4.96 3.05
N VAL A 69 -17.58 -5.45 1.86
CA VAL A 69 -18.07 -4.59 0.78
C VAL A 69 -19.35 -3.88 1.22
N ASP A 70 -20.32 -4.61 1.76
CA ASP A 70 -21.60 -4.05 2.21
C ASP A 70 -21.41 -2.93 3.26
N ILE A 71 -20.55 -3.16 4.26
CA ILE A 71 -20.25 -2.15 5.28
C ILE A 71 -19.57 -0.94 4.66
N LEU A 72 -18.58 -1.15 3.77
CA LEU A 72 -17.84 -0.07 3.12
C LEU A 72 -18.77 0.80 2.26
N THR A 73 -19.66 0.20 1.48
CA THR A 73 -20.52 0.95 0.55
C THR A 73 -21.66 1.67 1.26
N LYS A 74 -22.20 1.11 2.34
CA LYS A 74 -23.27 1.74 3.13
C LYS A 74 -22.79 2.87 4.04
N THR A 75 -21.55 2.79 4.53
CA THR A 75 -21.05 3.76 5.54
C THR A 75 -19.98 4.70 4.98
N GLY A 76 -19.22 4.27 3.98
CA GLY A 76 -18.05 5.00 3.51
C GLY A 76 -18.34 6.41 3.01
N PRO A 77 -19.22 6.60 2.00
CA PRO A 77 -19.52 7.92 1.47
C PRO A 77 -19.96 8.93 2.53
N ALA A 78 -20.82 8.51 3.46
CA ALA A 78 -21.27 9.36 4.56
C ALA A 78 -20.13 9.76 5.51
N LEU A 79 -19.20 8.84 5.81
CA LEU A 79 -18.02 9.12 6.64
C LEU A 79 -17.01 10.04 5.95
N VAL A 80 -16.93 10.01 4.61
CA VAL A 80 -16.13 10.98 3.85
C VAL A 80 -16.68 12.38 4.02
N ASP A 81 -17.99 12.56 3.88
CA ASP A 81 -18.63 13.86 4.09
C ASP A 81 -18.46 14.32 5.56
N GLU A 82 -18.83 13.49 6.53
CA GLU A 82 -18.78 13.83 7.95
C GLU A 82 -17.36 14.22 8.39
N TYR A 83 -16.36 13.38 8.08
CA TYR A 83 -15.00 13.60 8.58
C TYR A 83 -14.19 14.51 7.66
N LEU A 84 -14.07 14.20 6.37
CA LEU A 84 -13.16 14.94 5.51
C LEU A 84 -13.75 16.28 5.09
N VAL A 85 -15.03 16.35 4.74
CA VAL A 85 -15.65 17.59 4.26
C VAL A 85 -16.05 18.49 5.42
N ASP A 86 -16.91 18.01 6.31
CA ASP A 86 -17.56 18.87 7.31
C ASP A 86 -16.65 19.15 8.51
N LYS A 87 -16.00 18.11 9.05
CA LYS A 87 -15.21 18.23 10.29
C LYS A 87 -13.80 18.75 10.04
N LEU A 88 -13.10 18.24 9.03
CA LEU A 88 -11.73 18.62 8.71
C LEU A 88 -11.64 19.78 7.71
N GLY A 89 -12.71 20.05 6.94
CA GLY A 89 -12.71 21.13 5.96
C GLY A 89 -11.75 20.89 4.79
N ILE A 90 -11.56 19.63 4.37
CA ILE A 90 -10.70 19.29 3.23
C ILE A 90 -11.29 19.89 1.95
N ASN A 91 -10.47 20.65 1.22
CA ASN A 91 -10.89 21.34 0.02
C ASN A 91 -10.87 20.41 -1.20
N PHE A 92 -12.02 19.82 -1.52
CA PHE A 92 -12.25 19.17 -2.80
C PHE A 92 -12.68 20.18 -3.88
N SER A 93 -12.49 19.82 -5.15
CA SER A 93 -12.92 20.64 -6.30
C SER A 93 -14.44 20.83 -6.29
N LYS A 94 -14.88 22.05 -6.60
CA LYS A 94 -16.30 22.44 -6.61
C LYS A 94 -16.75 22.93 -7.97
N ASN A 95 -18.05 22.79 -8.26
CA ASN A 95 -18.72 23.43 -9.38
C ASN A 95 -18.97 24.93 -9.06
N GLU A 96 -19.43 25.70 -10.06
CA GLU A 96 -19.72 27.13 -9.90
C GLU A 96 -20.81 27.43 -8.85
N ASP A 97 -21.72 26.47 -8.64
CA ASP A 97 -22.79 26.53 -7.63
C ASP A 97 -22.33 26.16 -6.21
N GLY A 98 -21.06 25.79 -6.03
CA GLY A 98 -20.47 25.39 -4.75
C GLY A 98 -20.63 23.91 -4.39
N THR A 99 -21.32 23.11 -5.20
CA THR A 99 -21.42 21.65 -5.03
C THR A 99 -20.09 20.96 -5.34
N LEU A 100 -19.85 19.77 -4.78
CA LEU A 100 -18.63 19.01 -5.05
C LEU A 100 -18.62 18.51 -6.49
N LYS A 101 -17.50 18.72 -7.19
CA LYS A 101 -17.30 18.22 -8.54
C LYS A 101 -16.95 16.74 -8.50
N LEU A 102 -17.64 15.95 -9.30
CA LEU A 102 -17.47 14.50 -9.34
C LEU A 102 -16.70 14.04 -10.59
N THR A 103 -15.80 13.08 -10.40
CA THR A 103 -15.13 12.38 -11.49
C THR A 103 -15.45 10.88 -11.48
N ARG A 104 -14.97 10.16 -12.50
CA ARG A 104 -15.13 8.72 -12.67
C ARG A 104 -13.82 8.13 -13.19
N GLU A 105 -13.36 7.05 -12.57
CA GLU A 105 -12.22 6.25 -13.04
C GLU A 105 -12.71 4.97 -13.74
N ALA A 106 -11.79 4.21 -14.35
CA ALA A 106 -12.13 2.98 -15.03
C ALA A 106 -12.89 2.01 -14.11
N VAL A 107 -13.83 1.25 -14.70
CA VAL A 107 -14.67 0.22 -14.04
C VAL A 107 -15.78 0.77 -13.12
N HIS A 108 -15.77 2.05 -12.74
CA HIS A 108 -16.91 2.67 -12.05
C HIS A 108 -18.10 2.84 -13.01
N SER A 109 -19.31 2.52 -12.54
CA SER A 109 -20.55 2.70 -13.30
C SER A 109 -21.01 4.17 -13.35
N VAL A 110 -20.90 4.89 -12.24
CA VAL A 110 -21.33 6.30 -12.10
C VAL A 110 -20.21 7.25 -11.65
N ARG A 111 -20.47 8.56 -11.67
CA ARG A 111 -19.56 9.59 -11.13
C ARG A 111 -19.77 9.72 -9.63
N ARG A 112 -18.77 9.35 -8.84
CA ARG A 112 -18.87 9.27 -7.37
C ARG A 112 -17.57 9.62 -6.64
N ILE A 113 -16.57 10.12 -7.36
CA ILE A 113 -15.23 10.31 -6.82
C ILE A 113 -15.02 11.80 -6.56
N TYR A 114 -14.76 12.15 -5.30
CA TYR A 114 -14.29 13.46 -4.90
C TYR A 114 -12.79 13.57 -5.16
N PHE A 115 -12.38 14.72 -5.68
CA PHE A 115 -10.99 14.96 -6.06
C PHE A 115 -10.59 16.42 -5.87
N ASP A 116 -9.30 16.68 -5.72
CA ASP A 116 -8.71 18.02 -5.90
C ASP A 116 -7.66 17.94 -7.02
N ARG A 117 -8.10 18.29 -8.24
CA ARG A 117 -7.28 18.19 -9.47
C ARG A 117 -6.60 16.82 -9.55
N ASP A 118 -5.27 16.76 -9.50
CA ASP A 118 -4.44 15.55 -9.49
C ASP A 118 -3.62 15.40 -8.20
N ILE A 119 -4.02 16.07 -7.10
CA ILE A 119 -3.30 16.11 -5.81
C ILE A 119 -4.20 15.77 -4.62
N THR A 120 -5.28 14.99 -4.82
CA THR A 120 -6.28 14.69 -3.79
C THR A 120 -5.68 14.13 -2.49
N GLY A 121 -4.72 13.21 -2.62
CA GLY A 121 -4.02 12.58 -1.51
C GLY A 121 -3.26 13.57 -0.64
N LYS A 122 -2.58 14.53 -1.27
CA LYS A 122 -1.88 15.61 -0.59
C LYS A 122 -2.83 16.50 0.20
N ALA A 123 -3.97 16.88 -0.40
CA ALA A 123 -5.00 17.68 0.28
C ALA A 123 -5.52 16.97 1.55
N ILE A 124 -5.84 15.68 1.44
CA ILE A 124 -6.31 14.86 2.55
C ILE A 124 -5.23 14.69 3.64
N GLU A 125 -4.03 14.20 3.30
CA GLU A 125 -2.99 13.91 4.31
C GLU A 125 -2.57 15.18 5.05
N THR A 126 -2.40 16.30 4.34
CA THR A 126 -2.02 17.57 4.95
C THR A 126 -3.10 18.07 5.90
N GLY A 127 -4.37 18.09 5.47
CA GLY A 127 -5.46 18.57 6.33
C GLY A 127 -5.72 17.67 7.55
N MET A 128 -5.58 16.35 7.41
CA MET A 128 -5.65 15.42 8.54
C MET A 128 -4.50 15.63 9.52
N LEU A 129 -3.26 15.79 9.04
CA LEU A 129 -2.10 16.06 9.90
C LEU A 129 -2.26 17.38 10.66
N ASP A 130 -2.73 18.43 9.99
CA ASP A 130 -2.98 19.73 10.61
C ASP A 130 -4.08 19.68 11.67
N TYR A 131 -5.09 18.82 11.48
CA TYR A 131 -6.11 18.57 12.49
C TYR A 131 -5.52 17.82 13.69
N VAL A 132 -4.81 16.71 13.46
CA VAL A 132 -4.21 15.87 14.50
C VAL A 132 -3.20 16.63 15.34
N LYS A 133 -2.36 17.48 14.74
CA LYS A 133 -1.39 18.33 15.46
C LYS A 133 -2.02 19.25 16.50
N LYS A 134 -3.32 19.59 16.36
CA LYS A 134 -4.07 20.43 17.30
C LYS A 134 -4.71 19.65 18.44
N MET A 135 -4.77 18.31 18.36
CA MET A 135 -5.42 17.46 19.36
C MET A 135 -4.50 17.18 20.54
N LYS A 136 -4.96 17.48 21.77
CA LYS A 136 -4.17 17.29 23.01
C LYS A 136 -3.96 15.83 23.42
N GLY A 137 -4.77 14.90 22.92
CA GLY A 137 -4.70 13.48 23.24
C GLY A 137 -3.72 12.68 22.37
N ILE A 138 -3.13 13.32 21.35
CA ILE A 138 -2.26 12.68 20.37
C ILE A 138 -0.84 13.22 20.50
N GLN A 139 0.14 12.33 20.49
CA GLN A 139 1.55 12.65 20.41
C GLN A 139 2.17 11.98 19.18
N ILE A 140 2.91 12.75 18.39
CA ILE A 140 3.60 12.30 17.18
C ILE A 140 5.09 12.08 17.48
N PHE A 141 5.60 10.94 17.05
CA PHE A 141 6.99 10.52 17.19
C PHE A 141 7.59 10.24 15.80
N PRO A 142 8.19 11.24 15.14
CA PRO A 142 8.97 11.03 13.91
C PRO A 142 10.26 10.26 14.23
N PHE A 143 10.93 9.72 13.21
CA PHE A 143 12.18 8.94 13.36
C PHE A 143 12.06 7.69 14.27
N HIS A 144 10.87 7.14 14.46
CA HIS A 144 10.67 5.94 15.27
C HIS A 144 10.17 4.78 14.41
N MET A 145 10.98 3.74 14.29
CA MET A 145 10.65 2.51 13.57
C MET A 145 10.33 1.39 14.54
N ALA A 146 9.18 0.74 14.39
CA ALA A 146 8.88 -0.47 15.13
C ALA A 146 9.73 -1.63 14.59
N ILE A 147 10.43 -2.33 15.48
CA ILE A 147 11.27 -3.48 15.14
C ILE A 147 10.48 -4.78 15.30
N ASP A 148 9.77 -4.91 16.42
CA ASP A 148 9.04 -6.11 16.79
C ASP A 148 7.85 -5.78 17.71
N LEU A 149 6.81 -6.62 17.66
CA LEU A 149 5.64 -6.51 18.53
C LEU A 149 5.87 -7.23 19.85
N ILE A 150 5.62 -6.55 20.96
CA ILE A 150 5.77 -7.14 22.29
C ILE A 150 4.52 -7.95 22.59
N SER A 151 4.65 -9.28 22.57
CA SER A 151 3.62 -10.23 22.98
C SER A 151 3.81 -10.73 24.41
N SER A 152 2.71 -10.90 25.15
CA SER A 152 2.70 -11.28 26.56
C SER A 152 3.37 -12.64 26.83
N CYS A 153 3.18 -13.61 25.94
CA CYS A 153 3.68 -14.98 26.13
C CYS A 153 5.13 -15.18 25.66
N HIS A 154 5.58 -14.43 24.64
CA HIS A 154 6.93 -14.61 24.08
C HIS A 154 7.99 -13.84 24.87
N HIS A 155 7.71 -12.57 25.18
CA HIS A 155 8.73 -11.64 25.67
C HIS A 155 8.82 -11.58 27.19
N SER A 156 7.79 -12.00 27.91
CA SER A 156 7.80 -11.96 29.37
C SER A 156 8.84 -12.92 29.97
N THR A 157 9.63 -12.41 30.91
CA THR A 157 10.51 -13.24 31.75
C THR A 157 9.75 -13.97 32.85
N ASP A 158 8.48 -13.62 33.10
CA ASP A 158 7.62 -14.37 34.00
C ASP A 158 7.14 -15.66 33.32
N THR A 159 7.60 -16.79 33.86
CA THR A 159 7.23 -18.12 33.36
C THR A 159 5.73 -18.37 33.32
N GLN A 160 4.94 -17.74 34.20
CA GLN A 160 3.48 -17.92 34.22
C GLN A 160 2.80 -17.25 33.01
N ALA A 161 3.36 -16.13 32.53
CA ALA A 161 2.83 -15.43 31.36
C ALA A 161 2.87 -16.30 30.09
N ARG A 162 3.80 -17.26 30.00
CA ARG A 162 3.91 -18.22 28.88
C ARG A 162 2.69 -19.13 28.72
N TYR A 163 2.00 -19.42 29.83
CA TYR A 163 0.80 -20.27 29.84
C TYR A 163 -0.50 -19.45 29.84
N GLY A 164 -0.39 -18.12 29.89
CA GLY A 164 -1.53 -17.20 29.82
C GLY A 164 -2.05 -17.02 28.39
N LYS A 165 -3.05 -16.14 28.25
CA LYS A 165 -3.53 -15.73 26.93
C LYS A 165 -2.50 -14.83 26.25
N ASN A 166 -2.14 -15.18 25.01
CA ASN A 166 -1.27 -14.34 24.21
C ASN A 166 -2.00 -13.07 23.77
N ARG A 167 -1.37 -11.92 23.94
CA ARG A 167 -1.83 -10.63 23.44
C ARG A 167 -0.66 -9.71 23.15
N ILE A 168 -0.84 -8.78 22.22
CA ILE A 168 0.10 -7.68 22.02
C ILE A 168 -0.13 -6.62 23.10
N ILE A 169 0.98 -6.11 23.63
CA ILE A 169 1.00 -5.12 24.73
C ILE A 169 1.90 -3.92 24.42
N GLY A 170 2.44 -3.84 23.21
CA GLY A 170 3.40 -2.80 22.83
C GLY A 170 4.27 -3.19 21.63
N ALA A 171 5.32 -2.42 21.41
CA ALA A 171 6.33 -2.67 20.40
C ALA A 171 7.72 -2.21 20.89
N TYR A 172 8.78 -2.85 20.41
CA TYR A 172 10.13 -2.29 20.51
C TYR A 172 10.32 -1.24 19.42
N MET A 173 10.62 -0.02 19.83
CA MET A 173 10.79 1.12 18.94
C MET A 173 12.26 1.51 18.85
N LEU A 174 12.80 1.49 17.62
CA LEU A 174 14.09 2.07 17.29
C LEU A 174 13.91 3.58 17.09
N ASN A 175 14.62 4.38 17.87
CA ASN A 175 14.86 5.77 17.52
C ASN A 175 15.97 5.79 16.45
N CYS A 176 15.63 6.22 15.24
CA CYS A 176 16.50 6.18 14.07
C CYS A 176 17.62 7.23 14.12
N GLU A 177 17.50 8.25 14.97
CA GLU A 177 18.55 9.27 15.16
C GLU A 177 19.62 8.80 16.15
N THR A 178 19.19 8.18 17.25
CA THR A 178 20.08 7.77 18.34
C THR A 178 20.50 6.30 18.26
N SER A 179 19.88 5.51 17.38
CA SER A 179 20.02 4.05 17.29
C SER A 179 19.68 3.31 18.60
N THR A 180 18.89 3.93 19.47
CA THR A 180 18.46 3.32 20.74
C THR A 180 17.12 2.62 20.58
N VAL A 181 16.97 1.44 21.18
CA VAL A 181 15.71 0.68 21.17
C VAL A 181 15.04 0.78 22.54
N THR A 182 13.75 1.14 22.55
CA THR A 182 12.95 1.26 23.78
C THR A 182 11.62 0.50 23.66
N PRO A 183 11.20 -0.28 24.68
CA PRO A 183 9.86 -0.85 24.70
C PRO A 183 8.81 0.24 24.95
N VAL A 184 7.85 0.36 24.04
CA VAL A 184 6.67 1.22 24.19
C VAL A 184 5.45 0.35 24.47
N PHE A 185 4.79 0.57 25.60
CA PHE A 185 3.62 -0.21 26.01
C PHE A 185 2.32 0.51 25.68
N ALA A 186 1.34 -0.24 25.18
CA ALA A 186 0.01 0.25 24.85
C ALA A 186 -1.06 -0.78 25.20
N GLY A 187 -2.31 -0.31 25.38
CA GLY A 187 -3.46 -1.21 25.54
C GLY A 187 -3.85 -1.92 24.23
N ALA A 188 -3.62 -1.24 23.11
CA ALA A 188 -3.79 -1.74 21.76
C ALA A 188 -2.69 -1.17 20.85
N VAL A 189 -2.28 -1.94 19.85
CA VAL A 189 -1.33 -1.52 18.81
C VAL A 189 -2.02 -1.59 17.46
N ILE A 190 -1.98 -0.49 16.70
CA ILE A 190 -2.52 -0.44 15.33
C ILE A 190 -1.36 -0.39 14.34
N LEU A 191 -1.32 -1.34 13.41
CA LEU A 191 -0.41 -1.31 12.27
C LEU A 191 -1.07 -0.57 11.10
N ALA A 192 -0.59 0.64 10.83
CA ALA A 192 -0.99 1.48 9.69
C ALA A 192 0.22 1.79 8.79
N THR A 193 0.99 0.76 8.45
CA THR A 193 2.37 0.88 7.91
C THR A 193 2.44 1.00 6.38
N GLY A 194 1.31 1.03 5.68
CA GLY A 194 1.26 1.06 4.22
C GLY A 194 1.50 -0.30 3.55
N GLY A 195 1.81 -0.26 2.26
CA GLY A 195 1.93 -1.44 1.41
C GLY A 195 3.35 -2.01 1.29
N VAL A 196 3.55 -2.73 0.19
CA VAL A 196 4.75 -3.51 -0.13
C VAL A 196 5.39 -3.10 -1.47
N GLY A 197 5.01 -1.95 -2.03
CA GLY A 197 5.40 -1.55 -3.38
C GLY A 197 6.92 -1.48 -3.56
N ASN A 198 7.67 -1.04 -2.55
CA ASN A 198 9.14 -0.93 -2.63
C ASN A 198 9.87 -2.28 -2.60
N LEU A 199 9.15 -3.40 -2.54
CA LEU A 199 9.72 -4.73 -2.76
C LEU A 199 9.93 -5.05 -4.24
N PHE A 200 9.43 -4.23 -5.15
CA PHE A 200 9.54 -4.44 -6.59
C PHE A 200 10.41 -3.37 -7.23
N GLN A 201 11.16 -3.75 -8.27
CA GLN A 201 12.06 -2.85 -9.00
C GLN A 201 11.37 -1.59 -9.55
N HIS A 202 10.13 -1.71 -10.02
CA HIS A 202 9.31 -0.58 -10.41
C HIS A 202 8.13 -0.46 -9.45
N SER A 203 7.99 0.71 -8.86
CA SER A 203 6.98 1.02 -7.85
C SER A 203 6.41 2.41 -8.09
N SER A 204 5.15 2.64 -7.74
CA SER A 204 4.60 4.00 -7.60
C SER A 204 4.46 4.41 -6.13
N ASN A 205 4.95 3.59 -5.21
CA ASN A 205 4.94 3.87 -3.77
C ASN A 205 6.24 4.62 -3.40
N PRO A 206 6.23 5.43 -2.32
CA PRO A 206 7.44 5.98 -1.75
C PRO A 206 8.34 4.87 -1.21
N ALA A 207 9.63 5.19 -1.03
CA ALA A 207 10.65 4.24 -0.59
C ALA A 207 10.33 3.58 0.77
N VAL A 208 9.49 4.23 1.58
CA VAL A 208 9.08 3.73 2.90
C VAL A 208 8.16 2.51 2.85
N ALA A 209 7.57 2.15 1.70
CA ALA A 209 6.61 1.05 1.57
C ALA A 209 7.28 -0.34 1.48
N THR A 210 7.90 -0.76 2.59
CA THR A 210 8.74 -1.98 2.72
C THR A 210 8.01 -3.17 3.36
N GLY A 211 6.72 -3.05 3.70
CA GLY A 211 5.94 -4.13 4.29
C GLY A 211 6.25 -4.46 5.75
N ASP A 212 6.79 -3.52 6.53
CA ASP A 212 7.27 -3.76 7.91
C ASP A 212 6.18 -4.36 8.82
N GLY A 213 4.96 -3.81 8.78
CA GLY A 213 3.84 -4.29 9.59
C GLY A 213 3.42 -5.72 9.26
N ILE A 214 3.54 -6.14 8.00
CA ILE A 214 3.16 -7.50 7.57
C ILE A 214 4.00 -8.54 8.29
N VAL A 215 5.33 -8.35 8.33
CA VAL A 215 6.24 -9.31 8.96
C VAL A 215 6.12 -9.27 10.48
N MET A 216 6.02 -8.08 11.08
CA MET A 216 5.81 -7.97 12.53
C MET A 216 4.54 -8.72 12.97
N ALA A 217 3.43 -8.51 12.27
CA ALA A 217 2.19 -9.21 12.56
C ALA A 217 2.29 -10.72 12.32
N TYR A 218 2.90 -11.13 11.19
CA TYR A 218 3.10 -12.54 10.86
C TYR A 218 3.95 -13.27 11.92
N GLN A 219 5.03 -12.64 12.39
CA GLN A 219 5.89 -13.18 13.45
C GLN A 219 5.18 -13.24 14.81
N ALA A 220 4.27 -12.30 15.09
CA ALA A 220 3.39 -12.34 16.26
C ALA A 220 2.28 -13.41 16.17
N GLY A 221 2.15 -14.11 15.03
CA GLY A 221 1.14 -15.15 14.81
C GLY A 221 -0.16 -14.64 14.19
N ALA A 222 -0.20 -13.40 13.70
CA ALA A 222 -1.35 -12.90 12.96
C ALA A 222 -1.46 -13.57 11.59
N THR A 223 -2.70 -13.82 11.16
CA THR A 223 -2.95 -14.40 9.84
C THR A 223 -2.73 -13.36 8.75
N VAL A 224 -1.94 -13.69 7.72
CA VAL A 224 -1.80 -12.89 6.50
C VAL A 224 -2.50 -13.64 5.36
N ILE A 225 -3.37 -12.95 4.63
CA ILE A 225 -4.16 -13.54 3.53
C ILE A 225 -3.95 -12.75 2.23
N ASN A 226 -4.26 -13.39 1.11
CA ASN A 226 -4.27 -12.76 -0.22
C ASN A 226 -2.94 -12.10 -0.61
N ALA A 227 -1.82 -12.53 -0.01
CA ALA A 227 -0.52 -11.90 -0.18
C ALA A 227 0.03 -12.02 -1.61
N GLU A 228 -0.52 -12.91 -2.43
CA GLU A 228 -0.20 -13.02 -3.85
C GLU A 228 -0.79 -11.89 -4.71
N TYR A 229 -1.79 -11.15 -4.23
CA TYR A 229 -2.48 -10.12 -4.98
C TYR A 229 -1.84 -8.74 -4.75
N VAL A 230 -0.82 -8.46 -5.56
CA VAL A 230 -0.19 -7.14 -5.68
C VAL A 230 -0.67 -6.52 -7.00
N GLN A 231 -1.35 -5.39 -6.94
CA GLN A 231 -1.80 -4.66 -8.11
C GLN A 231 -0.63 -3.89 -8.73
N PHE A 232 -0.47 -4.04 -10.04
CA PHE A 232 0.46 -3.24 -10.83
C PHE A 232 -0.34 -2.18 -11.59
N HIS A 233 0.09 -0.92 -11.46
CA HIS A 233 -0.44 0.15 -12.29
C HIS A 233 0.26 0.11 -13.66
N PRO A 234 -0.46 0.23 -14.78
CA PRO A 234 0.13 0.08 -16.10
C PRO A 234 1.07 1.23 -16.49
N THR A 235 0.82 2.43 -15.98
CA THR A 235 1.50 3.66 -16.44
C THR A 235 2.19 4.41 -15.29
N THR A 236 3.46 4.09 -15.06
CA THR A 236 4.39 4.90 -14.27
C THR A 236 5.46 5.45 -15.20
N LEU A 237 5.85 6.72 -15.00
CA LEU A 237 6.86 7.40 -15.79
C LEU A 237 8.19 6.64 -15.73
N TYR A 238 8.74 6.30 -16.90
CA TYR A 238 10.06 5.71 -17.02
C TYR A 238 11.07 6.79 -17.41
N HIS A 239 11.79 7.33 -16.44
CA HIS A 239 12.85 8.31 -16.68
C HIS A 239 13.94 8.21 -15.62
N ARG A 240 15.21 8.44 -16.01
CA ARG A 240 16.36 8.33 -15.09
C ARG A 240 16.31 9.33 -13.92
N ASP A 241 15.74 10.51 -14.18
CA ASP A 241 15.67 11.65 -13.25
C ASP A 241 14.28 11.77 -12.60
N ALA A 242 13.38 10.80 -12.83
CA ALA A 242 12.07 10.77 -12.20
C ALA A 242 11.83 9.40 -11.55
N GLU A 243 11.88 9.37 -10.23
CA GLU A 243 11.53 8.18 -9.47
C GLU A 243 10.01 8.09 -9.27
N ASN A 244 9.45 6.92 -9.57
CA ASN A 244 8.15 6.46 -9.07
C ASN A 244 6.94 7.39 -9.35
N PHE A 245 6.98 8.19 -10.42
CA PHE A 245 5.89 9.12 -10.74
C PHE A 245 4.75 8.44 -11.51
N LEU A 246 3.59 8.32 -10.88
CA LEU A 246 2.39 7.76 -11.47
C LEU A 246 1.82 8.68 -12.56
N ILE A 247 1.50 8.12 -13.73
CA ILE A 247 0.70 8.79 -14.75
C ILE A 247 -0.73 8.28 -14.63
N SER A 248 -1.64 9.14 -14.18
CA SER A 248 -3.04 8.78 -13.88
C SER A 248 -3.72 8.03 -15.03
N GLU A 249 -4.52 7.03 -14.68
CA GLU A 249 -5.38 6.28 -15.60
C GLU A 249 -6.39 7.18 -16.34
N ALA A 250 -6.74 8.33 -15.75
CA ALA A 250 -7.56 9.33 -16.41
C ALA A 250 -6.96 9.80 -17.75
N VAL A 251 -5.64 9.76 -17.93
CA VAL A 251 -4.98 10.12 -19.19
C VAL A 251 -5.39 9.18 -20.34
N ARG A 252 -5.50 7.87 -20.08
CA ARG A 252 -6.07 6.90 -21.04
C ARG A 252 -7.56 7.15 -21.28
N GLY A 253 -8.30 7.47 -20.21
CA GLY A 253 -9.71 7.83 -20.27
C GLY A 253 -10.03 9.05 -21.16
N GLU A 254 -9.11 9.99 -21.27
CA GLU A 254 -9.20 11.18 -22.11
C GLU A 254 -8.64 10.95 -23.54
N GLY A 255 -8.32 9.70 -23.91
CA GLY A 255 -8.00 9.30 -25.28
C GLY A 255 -6.52 9.02 -25.59
N ALA A 256 -5.64 9.00 -24.58
CA ALA A 256 -4.25 8.56 -24.81
C ALA A 256 -4.17 7.07 -25.18
N VAL A 257 -3.27 6.74 -26.10
CA VAL A 257 -3.11 5.37 -26.63
C VAL A 257 -1.74 4.80 -26.26
N LEU A 258 -1.70 3.55 -25.81
CA LEU A 258 -0.45 2.85 -25.56
C LEU A 258 0.15 2.35 -26.87
N ILE A 259 1.38 2.79 -27.15
CA ILE A 259 2.14 2.41 -28.35
C ILE A 259 3.47 1.78 -27.94
N ASN A 260 3.92 0.79 -28.71
CA ASN A 260 5.21 0.15 -28.46
C ASN A 260 6.38 1.01 -28.98
N LYS A 261 7.61 0.54 -28.80
CA LYS A 261 8.82 1.25 -29.28
C LYS A 261 8.92 1.39 -30.81
N ARG A 262 8.08 0.69 -31.57
CA ARG A 262 7.93 0.83 -33.03
C ARG A 262 6.83 1.84 -33.42
N GLY A 263 6.12 2.45 -32.45
CA GLY A 263 5.01 3.37 -32.68
C GLY A 263 3.67 2.69 -32.98
N GLU A 264 3.55 1.38 -32.77
CA GLU A 264 2.34 0.61 -33.06
C GLU A 264 1.42 0.59 -31.81
N PRO A 265 0.14 0.97 -31.94
CA PRO A 265 -0.87 0.66 -30.93
C PRO A 265 -0.98 -0.85 -30.76
N PHE A 266 -0.86 -1.34 -29.52
CA PHE A 266 -0.78 -2.79 -29.27
C PHE A 266 -1.96 -3.35 -28.47
N MET A 267 -2.66 -2.52 -27.70
CA MET A 267 -3.72 -3.00 -26.79
C MET A 267 -4.84 -3.75 -27.50
N GLU A 268 -5.15 -3.39 -28.75
CA GLU A 268 -6.15 -4.10 -29.57
C GLU A 268 -5.81 -5.58 -29.81
N ARG A 269 -4.52 -5.98 -29.76
CA ARG A 269 -4.12 -7.39 -29.84
C ARG A 269 -4.44 -8.19 -28.58
N TYR A 270 -4.49 -7.52 -27.43
CA TYR A 270 -4.64 -8.16 -26.13
C TYR A 270 -6.09 -8.07 -25.63
N ASN A 271 -6.74 -6.92 -25.82
CA ASN A 271 -8.16 -6.70 -25.50
C ASN A 271 -8.81 -5.89 -26.63
N PRO A 272 -9.44 -6.55 -27.63
CA PRO A 272 -10.02 -5.86 -28.78
C PRO A 272 -11.22 -4.96 -28.45
N SER A 273 -11.96 -5.27 -27.37
CA SER A 273 -13.19 -4.55 -27.00
C SER A 273 -12.90 -3.26 -26.24
N LEU A 274 -12.06 -3.31 -25.21
CA LEU A 274 -11.76 -2.18 -24.33
C LEU A 274 -10.46 -1.45 -24.70
N LYS A 275 -9.55 -2.10 -25.43
CA LYS A 275 -8.24 -1.55 -25.81
C LYS A 275 -7.52 -0.93 -24.59
N ASP A 276 -7.10 0.32 -24.67
CA ASP A 276 -6.40 1.05 -23.62
C ASP A 276 -7.24 1.27 -22.35
N LEU A 277 -8.55 1.04 -22.39
CA LEU A 277 -9.46 1.13 -21.24
C LEU A 277 -9.73 -0.23 -20.58
N ALA A 278 -9.00 -1.28 -20.97
CA ALA A 278 -9.06 -2.58 -20.30
C ALA A 278 -8.64 -2.48 -18.81
N PRO A 279 -9.02 -3.46 -17.97
CA PRO A 279 -8.61 -3.52 -16.56
C PRO A 279 -7.08 -3.46 -16.37
N ARG A 280 -6.63 -2.89 -15.25
CA ARG A 280 -5.21 -2.62 -14.97
C ARG A 280 -4.30 -3.83 -15.10
N ASP A 281 -4.77 -4.99 -14.67
CA ASP A 281 -4.03 -6.24 -14.70
C ASP A 281 -3.83 -6.72 -16.15
N GLU A 282 -4.84 -6.59 -17.01
CA GLU A 282 -4.73 -6.88 -18.45
C GLU A 282 -3.77 -5.92 -19.16
N VAL A 283 -3.92 -4.62 -18.93
CA VAL A 283 -3.04 -3.60 -19.54
C VAL A 283 -1.59 -3.80 -19.09
N SER A 284 -1.36 -4.06 -17.80
CA SER A 284 0.00 -4.30 -17.27
C SER A 284 0.64 -5.56 -17.86
N ARG A 285 -0.14 -6.64 -18.04
CA ARG A 285 0.31 -7.85 -18.75
C ARG A 285 0.65 -7.56 -20.21
N ALA A 286 -0.22 -6.83 -20.92
CA ALA A 286 0.00 -6.46 -22.31
C ALA A 286 1.28 -5.63 -22.50
N ILE A 287 1.51 -4.64 -21.63
CA ILE A 287 2.74 -3.84 -21.65
C ILE A 287 3.96 -4.72 -21.41
N TYR A 288 3.93 -5.60 -20.40
CA TYR A 288 5.06 -6.50 -20.10
C TYR A 288 5.38 -7.43 -21.29
N MET A 289 4.36 -8.05 -21.89
CA MET A 289 4.54 -8.91 -23.07
C MET A 289 5.08 -8.13 -24.27
N GLU A 290 4.63 -6.88 -24.46
CA GLU A 290 5.08 -6.04 -25.56
C GLU A 290 6.53 -5.56 -25.37
N MET A 291 6.93 -5.28 -24.12
CA MET A 291 8.30 -4.98 -23.72
C MET A 291 9.24 -6.15 -24.06
N GLU A 292 8.87 -7.38 -23.70
CA GLU A 292 9.64 -8.58 -24.08
C GLU A 292 9.70 -8.76 -25.60
N ARG A 293 8.57 -8.63 -26.29
CA ARG A 293 8.48 -8.79 -27.75
C ARG A 293 9.35 -7.77 -28.51
N CYS A 294 9.48 -6.55 -27.99
CA CYS A 294 10.26 -5.49 -28.63
C CYS A 294 11.69 -5.36 -28.08
N GLY A 295 12.08 -6.15 -27.07
CA GLY A 295 13.36 -5.97 -26.37
C GLY A 295 13.50 -4.59 -25.72
N SER A 296 12.40 -4.03 -25.20
CA SER A 296 12.36 -2.69 -24.59
C SER A 296 12.15 -2.75 -23.08
N THR A 297 12.65 -1.76 -22.35
CA THR A 297 12.43 -1.61 -20.91
C THR A 297 11.19 -0.77 -20.56
N TYR A 298 10.55 -0.15 -21.56
CA TYR A 298 9.35 0.67 -21.42
C TYR A 298 8.56 0.71 -22.74
N VAL A 299 7.33 1.22 -22.69
CA VAL A 299 6.49 1.57 -23.84
C VAL A 299 6.10 3.05 -23.78
N TYR A 300 5.32 3.55 -24.72
CA TYR A 300 4.88 4.94 -24.73
C TYR A 300 3.37 5.07 -24.52
N LEU A 301 2.97 6.12 -23.82
CA LEU A 301 1.59 6.62 -23.75
C LEU A 301 1.48 7.86 -24.64
N ASP A 302 0.79 7.72 -25.78
CA ASP A 302 0.68 8.73 -26.83
C ASP A 302 -0.38 9.78 -26.48
N THR A 303 0.03 10.77 -25.69
CA THR A 303 -0.80 11.90 -25.26
C THR A 303 -1.02 12.97 -26.34
N PRO A 304 -0.11 13.23 -27.31
CA PRO A 304 -0.37 14.19 -28.40
C PRO A 304 -1.62 13.88 -29.25
N ARG A 305 -2.15 12.65 -29.22
CA ARG A 305 -3.40 12.28 -29.91
C ARG A 305 -4.67 12.76 -29.21
N MET A 306 -4.58 13.20 -27.97
CA MET A 306 -5.72 13.61 -27.18
C MET A 306 -6.25 14.96 -27.67
N VAL A 307 -7.58 15.10 -27.76
CA VAL A 307 -8.25 16.34 -28.19
C VAL A 307 -8.72 17.13 -26.96
N ILE A 308 -7.79 17.47 -26.06
CA ILE A 308 -8.06 18.23 -24.84
C ILE A 308 -6.92 19.22 -24.54
N ASP A 309 -7.19 20.20 -23.67
CA ASP A 309 -6.17 21.06 -23.08
C ASP A 309 -5.44 20.32 -21.94
N ILE A 310 -4.35 19.61 -22.29
CA ILE A 310 -3.58 18.80 -21.35
C ILE A 310 -3.03 19.63 -20.17
N PRO A 311 -2.38 20.80 -20.37
CA PRO A 311 -1.91 21.64 -19.26
C PRO A 311 -2.99 22.04 -18.25
N SER A 312 -4.23 22.29 -18.73
CA SER A 312 -5.36 22.63 -17.85
C SER A 312 -5.94 21.40 -17.15
N ARG A 313 -6.06 20.27 -17.85
CA ARG A 313 -6.68 19.04 -17.32
C ARG A 313 -5.76 18.26 -16.37
N PHE A 314 -4.46 18.20 -16.66
CA PHE A 314 -3.45 17.42 -15.94
C PHE A 314 -2.22 18.29 -15.57
N PRO A 315 -2.40 19.36 -14.80
CA PRO A 315 -1.34 20.34 -14.55
C PRO A 315 -0.12 19.76 -13.83
N GLY A 316 -0.31 18.86 -12.85
CA GLY A 316 0.79 18.23 -12.13
C GLY A 316 1.58 17.25 -12.99
N ILE A 317 0.89 16.41 -13.78
CA ILE A 317 1.53 15.50 -14.75
C ILE A 317 2.30 16.30 -15.81
N TYR A 318 1.69 17.35 -16.38
CA TYR A 318 2.31 18.22 -17.37
C TYR A 318 3.56 18.89 -16.81
N ALA A 319 3.46 19.53 -15.64
CA ALA A 319 4.59 20.18 -15.00
C ALA A 319 5.72 19.21 -14.68
N LYS A 320 5.41 18.00 -14.20
CA LYS A 320 6.42 17.01 -13.85
C LYS A 320 7.15 16.45 -15.06
N CYS A 321 6.43 16.17 -16.14
CA CYS A 321 7.06 15.72 -17.39
C CYS A 321 7.90 16.84 -18.03
N LEU A 322 7.41 18.08 -17.99
CA LEU A 322 8.15 19.23 -18.53
C LEU A 322 9.45 19.51 -17.75
N GLU A 323 9.45 19.32 -16.43
CA GLU A 323 10.64 19.44 -15.55
C GLU A 323 11.79 18.54 -16.03
N ILE A 324 11.48 17.36 -16.54
CA ILE A 324 12.45 16.39 -17.06
C ILE A 324 12.63 16.48 -18.58
N GLY A 325 12.09 17.52 -19.22
CA GLY A 325 12.28 17.80 -20.64
C GLY A 325 11.33 17.08 -21.59
N ILE A 326 10.20 16.55 -21.10
CA ILE A 326 9.18 15.86 -21.91
C ILE A 326 7.94 16.76 -22.04
N ASP A 327 7.73 17.35 -23.22
CA ASP A 327 6.52 18.12 -23.50
C ASP A 327 5.40 17.18 -23.99
N ILE A 328 4.56 16.75 -23.06
CA ILE A 328 3.50 15.75 -23.31
C ILE A 328 2.38 16.23 -24.26
N THR A 329 2.43 17.50 -24.69
CA THR A 329 1.56 18.02 -25.76
C THR A 329 2.12 17.75 -27.16
N LYS A 330 3.42 17.42 -27.26
CA LYS A 330 4.16 17.22 -28.51
C LYS A 330 4.75 15.83 -28.65
N GLU A 331 5.11 15.18 -27.55
CA GLU A 331 5.74 13.87 -27.56
C GLU A 331 5.06 12.87 -26.59
N PRO A 332 5.08 11.56 -26.89
CA PRO A 332 4.54 10.52 -26.00
C PRO A 332 5.33 10.36 -24.68
N ILE A 333 4.64 9.96 -23.62
CA ILE A 333 5.25 9.72 -22.29
C ILE A 333 5.86 8.31 -22.24
N PRO A 334 7.14 8.13 -21.91
CA PRO A 334 7.70 6.81 -21.64
C PRO A 334 7.12 6.24 -20.34
N VAL A 335 6.49 5.07 -20.41
CA VAL A 335 5.81 4.43 -19.28
C VAL A 335 6.19 2.96 -19.12
N VAL A 336 6.21 2.51 -17.87
CA VAL A 336 6.42 1.11 -17.46
C VAL A 336 5.39 0.73 -16.39
N PRO A 337 4.94 -0.53 -16.31
CA PRO A 337 4.11 -0.96 -15.20
C PRO A 337 4.89 -0.93 -13.88
N ALA A 338 4.20 -0.69 -12.78
CA ALA A 338 4.83 -0.59 -11.47
C ALA A 338 3.94 -1.16 -10.37
N ALA A 339 4.53 -1.77 -9.34
CA ALA A 339 3.80 -2.17 -8.15
C ALA A 339 3.14 -0.93 -7.51
N HIS A 340 1.85 -1.02 -7.24
CA HIS A 340 1.04 0.16 -6.91
C HIS A 340 0.24 -0.01 -5.63
N TYR A 341 -0.39 -1.17 -5.43
CA TYR A 341 -1.24 -1.39 -4.28
C TYR A 341 -1.23 -2.85 -3.83
N PHE A 342 -1.18 -3.08 -2.52
CA PHE A 342 -1.27 -4.41 -1.92
C PHE A 342 -2.72 -4.76 -1.56
N CYS A 343 -3.35 -5.68 -2.31
CA CYS A 343 -4.73 -6.11 -2.04
C CYS A 343 -4.81 -7.15 -0.90
N GLY A 344 -3.71 -7.85 -0.65
CA GLY A 344 -3.53 -8.72 0.50
C GLY A 344 -3.17 -7.94 1.76
N GLY A 345 -2.79 -8.66 2.81
CA GLY A 345 -2.39 -8.03 4.07
C GLY A 345 -2.73 -8.87 5.30
N ILE A 346 -2.62 -8.24 6.45
CA ILE A 346 -3.00 -8.84 7.73
C ILE A 346 -4.51 -9.00 7.75
N LYS A 347 -5.00 -10.22 7.90
CA LYS A 347 -6.44 -10.49 7.99
C LYS A 347 -7.01 -9.76 9.21
N VAL A 348 -8.03 -8.96 8.97
CA VAL A 348 -8.78 -8.25 10.01
C VAL A 348 -10.27 -8.40 9.83
N ASP A 349 -11.02 -8.14 10.90
CA ASP A 349 -12.45 -7.86 10.80
C ASP A 349 -12.72 -6.40 10.37
N MET A 350 -13.99 -5.99 10.33
CA MET A 350 -14.38 -4.63 9.94
C MET A 350 -14.17 -3.57 11.03
N ASN A 351 -13.59 -3.96 12.17
CA ASN A 351 -13.09 -3.05 13.20
C ASN A 351 -11.55 -3.02 13.22
N GLY A 352 -10.89 -3.72 12.28
CA GLY A 352 -9.44 -3.77 12.16
C GLY A 352 -8.77 -4.71 13.14
N GLU A 353 -9.52 -5.53 13.90
CA GLU A 353 -8.94 -6.47 14.85
C GLU A 353 -8.33 -7.67 14.12
N THR A 354 -7.11 -8.04 14.49
CA THR A 354 -6.41 -9.19 13.89
C THR A 354 -6.73 -10.49 14.64
N SER A 355 -6.20 -11.63 14.17
CA SER A 355 -6.27 -12.89 14.92
C SER A 355 -5.46 -12.92 16.23
N VAL A 356 -4.72 -11.86 16.56
CA VAL A 356 -3.93 -11.74 17.79
C VAL A 356 -4.51 -10.63 18.67
N PRO A 357 -5.02 -10.94 19.87
CA PRO A 357 -5.64 -9.95 20.74
C PRO A 357 -4.72 -8.74 21.04
N GLY A 358 -5.30 -7.55 21.04
CA GLY A 358 -4.56 -6.29 21.26
C GLY A 358 -3.77 -5.79 20.04
N LEU A 359 -3.78 -6.53 18.94
CA LEU A 359 -3.21 -6.11 17.66
C LEU A 359 -4.30 -5.84 16.64
N TYR A 360 -4.21 -4.66 16.04
CA TYR A 360 -5.08 -4.16 14.99
C TYR A 360 -4.25 -3.83 13.75
N ALA A 361 -4.87 -3.83 12.58
CA ALA A 361 -4.27 -3.34 11.34
C ALA A 361 -5.30 -2.57 10.51
N VAL A 362 -4.87 -1.47 9.88
CA VAL A 362 -5.75 -0.60 9.09
C VAL A 362 -5.10 -0.10 7.80
N GLY A 363 -5.91 0.23 6.80
CA GLY A 363 -5.45 0.65 5.48
C GLY A 363 -4.73 -0.48 4.74
N GLU A 364 -3.80 -0.14 3.85
CA GLU A 364 -3.14 -1.08 2.92
C GLU A 364 -2.30 -2.19 3.59
N THR A 365 -1.96 -2.06 4.88
CA THR A 365 -1.32 -3.16 5.62
C THR A 365 -2.33 -4.27 5.98
N ALA A 366 -3.61 -3.93 6.05
CA ALA A 366 -4.70 -4.82 6.44
C ALA A 366 -5.37 -5.45 5.21
N CYS A 367 -6.05 -6.58 5.43
CA CYS A 367 -6.89 -7.22 4.43
C CYS A 367 -8.24 -7.57 5.07
N THR A 368 -9.24 -6.74 4.77
CA THR A 368 -10.67 -6.98 5.08
C THR A 368 -11.31 -7.96 4.09
N GLY A 369 -10.68 -8.12 2.92
CA GLY A 369 -11.22 -8.80 1.76
C GLY A 369 -12.01 -7.90 0.80
N VAL A 370 -12.14 -6.59 1.06
CA VAL A 370 -12.93 -5.68 0.21
C VAL A 370 -12.42 -5.60 -1.23
N HIS A 371 -11.13 -5.80 -1.44
CA HIS A 371 -10.48 -5.70 -2.75
C HIS A 371 -10.43 -7.01 -3.54
N GLY A 372 -10.75 -8.16 -2.93
CA GLY A 372 -10.65 -9.46 -3.59
C GLY A 372 -9.28 -9.68 -4.25
N ALA A 373 -9.28 -10.05 -5.54
CA ALA A 373 -8.07 -10.31 -6.32
C ALA A 373 -7.50 -9.08 -7.05
N ASN A 374 -8.24 -7.96 -7.08
CA ASN A 374 -7.85 -6.74 -7.77
C ASN A 374 -8.66 -5.53 -7.28
N ARG A 375 -7.98 -4.44 -6.93
CA ARG A 375 -8.60 -3.26 -6.35
C ARG A 375 -9.29 -2.37 -7.39
N LEU A 376 -10.51 -1.91 -7.11
CA LEU A 376 -11.16 -0.79 -7.80
C LEU A 376 -10.45 0.54 -7.50
N ALA A 377 -10.32 1.40 -8.50
CA ALA A 377 -9.66 2.69 -8.30
C ALA A 377 -10.46 3.59 -7.33
N SER A 378 -9.78 4.51 -6.63
CA SER A 378 -10.35 5.43 -5.61
C SER A 378 -11.02 4.84 -4.34
N ILE A 379 -11.07 3.51 -4.14
CA ILE A 379 -11.64 2.92 -2.90
C ILE A 379 -10.60 2.62 -1.79
N SER A 380 -9.29 2.69 -2.06
CA SER A 380 -8.27 2.42 -1.03
C SER A 380 -8.24 3.49 0.07
N LEU A 381 -8.39 4.76 -0.31
CA LEU A 381 -8.53 5.85 0.67
C LEU A 381 -9.82 5.71 1.48
N LEU A 382 -10.92 5.31 0.81
CA LEU A 382 -12.20 5.07 1.46
C LEU A 382 -12.11 3.97 2.52
N GLU A 383 -11.57 2.79 2.15
CA GLU A 383 -11.36 1.69 3.09
C GLU A 383 -10.44 2.13 4.24
N GLY A 384 -9.34 2.82 3.92
CA GLY A 384 -8.42 3.33 4.93
C GLY A 384 -9.09 4.25 5.94
N LEU A 385 -9.91 5.20 5.49
CA LEU A 385 -10.69 6.09 6.35
C LEU A 385 -11.66 5.30 7.22
N VAL A 386 -12.55 4.52 6.60
CA VAL A 386 -13.62 3.79 7.29
C VAL A 386 -13.06 2.84 8.34
N LEU A 387 -12.09 2.01 7.96
CA LEU A 387 -11.49 1.05 8.86
C LEU A 387 -10.72 1.74 9.99
N GLY A 388 -9.99 2.83 9.68
CA GLY A 388 -9.30 3.64 10.68
C GLY A 388 -10.26 4.21 11.73
N LEU A 389 -11.32 4.90 11.30
CA LEU A 389 -12.33 5.48 12.20
C LEU A 389 -12.93 4.40 13.12
N ARG A 390 -13.34 3.27 12.53
CA ARG A 390 -13.95 2.14 13.24
C ARG A 390 -13.01 1.51 14.25
N SER A 391 -11.73 1.30 13.91
CA SER A 391 -10.74 0.77 14.84
C SER A 391 -10.53 1.68 16.05
N GLY A 392 -10.49 3.00 15.85
CA GLY A 392 -10.34 3.92 16.98
C GLY A 392 -11.54 3.93 17.91
N TRP A 393 -12.77 3.77 17.40
CA TRP A 393 -13.97 3.58 18.23
C TRP A 393 -13.94 2.24 18.98
N GLU A 394 -13.67 1.14 18.27
CA GLU A 394 -13.62 -0.20 18.84
C GLU A 394 -12.61 -0.29 20.00
N ILE A 395 -11.40 0.21 19.78
CA ILE A 395 -10.33 0.20 20.80
C ILE A 395 -10.73 1.02 22.01
N ALA A 396 -11.44 2.14 21.83
CA ALA A 396 -11.89 2.97 22.94
C ALA A 396 -12.99 2.30 23.77
N ASP A 397 -13.92 1.62 23.11
CA ASP A 397 -15.04 0.95 23.76
C ASP A 397 -14.58 -0.36 24.47
N ASN A 398 -13.50 -1.00 23.98
CA ASN A 398 -12.93 -2.26 24.54
C ASN A 398 -11.50 -2.12 25.12
N PHE A 399 -11.15 -0.93 25.62
CA PHE A 399 -9.78 -0.62 26.01
C PHE A 399 -9.27 -1.38 27.25
N GLU A 400 -8.22 -2.19 27.08
CA GLU A 400 -7.58 -2.91 28.19
C GLU A 400 -6.07 -2.60 28.33
N ARG A 401 -5.67 -1.99 29.45
CA ARG A 401 -4.25 -1.70 29.73
C ARG A 401 -3.49 -2.93 30.25
N PRO A 402 -2.25 -3.18 29.77
CA PRO A 402 -1.42 -4.22 30.37
C PRO A 402 -1.06 -3.89 31.82
N SER A 403 -1.08 -4.91 32.68
CA SER A 403 -0.76 -4.77 34.10
C SER A 403 0.68 -4.26 34.30
N LEU A 404 0.94 -3.61 35.45
CA LEU A 404 2.29 -3.14 35.77
C LEU A 404 3.28 -4.30 35.93
N ALA A 405 2.82 -5.43 36.48
CA ALA A 405 3.64 -6.64 36.63
C ALA A 405 4.08 -7.17 35.25
N LEU A 406 3.14 -7.27 34.31
CA LEU A 406 3.45 -7.71 32.95
C LEU A 406 4.44 -6.75 32.27
N ARG A 407 4.23 -5.44 32.37
CA ARG A 407 5.18 -4.46 31.80
C ARG A 407 6.60 -4.57 32.37
N ARG A 408 6.73 -4.81 33.68
CA ARG A 408 8.04 -5.00 34.34
C ARG A 408 8.72 -6.32 33.99
N SER A 409 7.96 -7.32 33.54
CA SER A 409 8.50 -8.61 33.10
C SER A 409 9.07 -8.59 31.68
N ILE A 410 8.86 -7.51 30.92
CA ILE A 410 9.41 -7.38 29.57
C ILE A 410 10.85 -6.86 29.65
N PRO A 411 11.84 -7.58 29.10
CA PRO A 411 13.23 -7.18 29.13
C PRO A 411 13.48 -5.96 28.22
N GLN A 412 14.57 -5.25 28.47
CA GLN A 412 15.09 -4.27 27.52
C GLN A 412 15.66 -5.00 26.28
N TRP A 413 15.82 -4.25 25.19
CA TRP A 413 16.49 -4.77 24.00
C TRP A 413 17.94 -5.15 24.32
N ILE A 414 18.40 -6.27 23.74
CA ILE A 414 19.76 -6.78 23.92
C ILE A 414 20.51 -6.55 22.62
N PHE A 415 21.54 -5.71 22.69
CA PHE A 415 22.46 -5.45 21.58
C PHE A 415 23.55 -6.53 21.51
N PRO A 416 24.13 -6.79 20.32
CA PRO A 416 25.30 -7.65 20.20
C PRO A 416 26.47 -7.10 21.04
N GLN A 417 27.31 -7.99 21.58
CA GLN A 417 28.48 -7.56 22.39
C GLN A 417 29.53 -6.84 21.55
N ASP A 418 29.77 -7.32 20.34
CA ASP A 418 30.66 -6.74 19.34
C ASP A 418 29.81 -6.37 18.12
N GLU A 419 29.54 -5.08 17.93
CA GLU A 419 28.76 -4.59 16.80
C GLU A 419 29.63 -4.38 15.57
N ASP A 420 29.34 -5.15 14.51
CA ASP A 420 29.88 -4.87 13.19
C ASP A 420 29.37 -3.53 12.68
N LYS A 421 30.27 -2.76 12.05
CA LYS A 421 29.86 -1.55 11.35
C LYS A 421 28.98 -1.93 10.16
N VAL A 422 27.79 -1.33 10.10
CA VAL A 422 26.91 -1.46 8.95
C VAL A 422 27.56 -0.81 7.73
N ASP A 423 27.77 -1.59 6.67
CA ASP A 423 28.14 -1.09 5.34
C ASP A 423 26.86 -0.84 4.51
N PRO A 424 26.50 0.42 4.22
CA PRO A 424 25.30 0.75 3.45
C PRO A 424 25.30 0.17 2.04
N ILE A 425 26.47 -0.10 1.45
CA ILE A 425 26.58 -0.68 0.11
C ILE A 425 26.05 -2.12 0.11
N LEU A 426 26.34 -2.89 1.16
CA LEU A 426 25.82 -4.25 1.32
C LEU A 426 24.30 -4.25 1.41
N ILE A 427 23.72 -3.33 2.19
CA ILE A 427 22.28 -3.18 2.31
C ILE A 427 21.66 -2.85 0.95
N LYS A 428 22.17 -1.82 0.27
CA LYS A 428 21.65 -1.37 -1.03
C LYS A 428 21.73 -2.47 -2.09
N SER A 429 22.84 -3.21 -2.12
CA SER A 429 23.02 -4.35 -3.03
C SER A 429 21.97 -5.45 -2.79
N ASP A 430 21.69 -5.75 -1.52
CA ASP A 430 20.71 -6.77 -1.16
C ASP A 430 19.27 -6.33 -1.44
N VAL A 431 18.93 -5.07 -1.16
CA VAL A 431 17.63 -4.48 -1.52
C VAL A 431 17.41 -4.57 -3.03
N HIS A 432 18.36 -4.11 -3.86
CA HIS A 432 18.24 -4.20 -5.31
C HIS A 432 18.10 -5.64 -5.81
N SER A 433 18.81 -6.58 -5.18
CA SER A 433 18.72 -8.01 -5.52
C SER A 433 17.31 -8.55 -5.26
N ILE A 434 16.72 -8.21 -4.11
CA ILE A 434 15.35 -8.59 -3.75
C ILE A 434 14.34 -7.94 -4.73
N GLN A 435 14.49 -6.65 -5.01
CA GLN A 435 13.61 -5.91 -5.92
C GLN A 435 13.61 -6.49 -7.34
N ALA A 436 14.78 -6.83 -7.88
CA ALA A 436 14.92 -7.47 -9.17
C ALA A 436 14.34 -8.89 -9.18
N LEU A 437 14.56 -9.66 -8.12
CA LEU A 437 13.99 -11.00 -7.96
C LEU A 437 12.45 -10.95 -7.93
N MET A 438 11.88 -10.07 -7.11
CA MET A 438 10.43 -9.88 -6.99
C MET A 438 9.82 -9.43 -8.31
N TRP A 439 10.45 -8.49 -9.01
CA TRP A 439 9.99 -8.05 -10.33
C TRP A 439 9.98 -9.18 -11.37
N ASN A 440 11.09 -9.92 -11.49
CA ASN A 440 11.27 -10.90 -12.55
C ASN A 440 10.52 -12.23 -12.30
N TYR A 441 10.34 -12.63 -11.05
CA TYR A 441 9.80 -13.95 -10.71
C TYR A 441 8.43 -13.92 -10.01
N VAL A 442 8.11 -12.84 -9.32
CA VAL A 442 6.91 -12.68 -8.48
C VAL A 442 6.06 -11.48 -8.95
N GLY A 443 6.41 -10.88 -10.08
CA GLY A 443 5.75 -9.72 -10.67
C GLY A 443 4.45 -10.05 -11.39
N ILE A 444 4.25 -9.39 -12.53
CA ILE A 444 3.00 -9.39 -13.30
C ILE A 444 2.68 -10.77 -13.88
N ILE A 445 3.69 -11.45 -14.45
CA ILE A 445 3.54 -12.78 -15.06
C ILE A 445 4.40 -13.78 -14.29
N ARG A 446 3.74 -14.79 -13.74
CA ARG A 446 4.37 -15.78 -12.86
C ARG A 446 4.37 -17.15 -13.51
N SER A 447 5.31 -17.99 -13.11
CA SER A 447 5.29 -19.43 -13.42
C SER A 447 5.76 -20.21 -12.21
N ARG A 448 5.34 -21.47 -12.11
CA ARG A 448 5.74 -22.33 -10.97
C ARG A 448 7.26 -22.44 -10.84
N LYS A 449 7.99 -22.47 -11.95
CA LYS A 449 9.46 -22.53 -12.01
C LYS A 449 10.09 -21.22 -11.50
N ARG A 450 9.60 -20.07 -11.96
CA ARG A 450 10.06 -18.75 -11.50
C ARG A 450 9.81 -18.58 -10.00
N LEU A 451 8.62 -18.94 -9.52
CA LEU A 451 8.25 -18.87 -8.11
C LEU A 451 9.06 -19.83 -7.23
N ALA A 452 9.31 -21.07 -7.67
CA ALA A 452 10.17 -22.01 -6.95
C ALA A 452 11.61 -21.48 -6.81
N ARG A 453 12.14 -20.87 -7.88
CA ARG A 453 13.46 -20.24 -7.85
C ARG A 453 13.48 -19.04 -6.90
N ALA A 454 12.48 -18.17 -6.96
CA ALA A 454 12.33 -17.04 -6.05
C ALA A 454 12.33 -17.48 -4.57
N LEU A 455 11.60 -18.56 -4.23
CA LEU A 455 11.61 -19.10 -2.86
C LEU A 455 13.00 -19.56 -2.41
N ALA A 456 13.74 -20.26 -3.28
CA ALA A 456 15.10 -20.72 -2.95
C ALA A 456 16.05 -19.54 -2.73
N ASP A 457 16.02 -18.56 -3.64
CA ASP A 457 16.87 -17.37 -3.59
C ASP A 457 16.52 -16.50 -2.36
N LEU A 458 15.24 -16.28 -2.07
CA LEU A 458 14.78 -15.54 -0.89
C LEU A 458 15.14 -16.22 0.43
N ASN A 459 15.07 -17.56 0.50
CA ASN A 459 15.52 -18.30 1.69
C ASN A 459 17.02 -18.09 1.93
N TYR A 460 17.84 -18.13 0.88
CA TYR A 460 19.27 -17.86 0.98
C TYR A 460 19.53 -16.43 1.47
N HIS A 461 18.86 -15.43 0.86
CA HIS A 461 18.95 -14.04 1.30
C HIS A 461 18.52 -13.87 2.76
N SER A 462 17.40 -14.49 3.17
CA SER A 462 16.88 -14.40 4.52
C SER A 462 17.88 -14.90 5.57
N HIS A 463 18.53 -16.04 5.33
CA HIS A 463 19.57 -16.56 6.24
C HIS A 463 20.78 -15.63 6.35
N ARG A 464 21.24 -15.07 5.23
CA ARG A 464 22.39 -14.16 5.22
C ARG A 464 22.06 -12.84 5.91
N ILE A 465 20.89 -12.26 5.63
CA ILE A 465 20.42 -11.00 6.20
C ILE A 465 20.13 -11.15 7.70
N ASP A 466 19.53 -12.27 8.14
CA ASP A 466 19.30 -12.51 9.57
C ASP A 466 20.62 -12.62 10.35
N ARG A 467 21.64 -13.25 9.76
CA ARG A 467 22.98 -13.27 10.36
C ARG A 467 23.55 -11.86 10.49
N PHE A 468 23.49 -11.06 9.42
CA PHE A 468 23.99 -9.68 9.44
C PHE A 468 23.24 -8.82 10.46
N TYR A 469 21.91 -8.93 10.51
CA TYR A 469 21.05 -8.25 11.48
C TYR A 469 21.40 -8.57 12.94
N ARG A 470 21.82 -9.80 13.25
CA ARG A 470 22.20 -10.21 14.61
C ARG A 470 23.58 -9.75 15.05
N GLN A 471 24.43 -9.31 14.11
CA GLN A 471 25.84 -8.97 14.36
C GLN A 471 26.12 -7.47 14.25
N ALA A 472 25.34 -6.75 13.43
CA ALA A 472 25.56 -5.33 13.18
C ALA A 472 24.72 -4.43 14.09
N GLY A 473 25.19 -3.19 14.27
CA GLY A 473 24.40 -2.14 14.91
C GLY A 473 23.09 -1.88 14.16
N LEU A 474 22.00 -1.63 14.90
CA LEU A 474 20.68 -1.46 14.31
C LEU A 474 20.53 -0.10 13.63
N THR A 475 20.23 -0.11 12.34
CA THR A 475 19.82 1.07 11.57
C THR A 475 18.46 0.83 10.95
N ARG A 476 17.77 1.91 10.58
CA ARG A 476 16.49 1.84 9.85
C ARG A 476 16.61 0.95 8.60
N ASP A 477 17.61 1.21 7.77
CA ASP A 477 17.81 0.51 6.49
C ASP A 477 18.03 -1.00 6.68
N LEU A 478 18.72 -1.40 7.75
CA LEU A 478 18.95 -2.81 8.07
C LEU A 478 17.66 -3.51 8.52
N VAL A 479 16.84 -2.85 9.34
CA VAL A 479 15.53 -3.36 9.75
C VAL A 479 14.60 -3.45 8.54
N GLU A 480 14.58 -2.42 7.67
CA GLU A 480 13.81 -2.42 6.42
C GLU A 480 14.25 -3.55 5.48
N LEU A 481 15.56 -3.81 5.34
CA LEU A 481 16.07 -4.93 4.55
C LEU A 481 15.60 -6.28 5.10
N ARG A 482 15.72 -6.48 6.42
CA ARG A 482 15.24 -7.70 7.08
C ARG A 482 13.75 -7.91 6.86
N ASN A 483 12.95 -6.87 7.03
CA ASN A 483 11.51 -6.95 6.81
C ASN A 483 11.20 -7.21 5.33
N SER A 484 11.93 -6.57 4.41
CA SER A 484 11.72 -6.71 2.97
C SER A 484 11.88 -8.15 2.49
N VAL A 485 12.96 -8.84 2.89
CA VAL A 485 13.19 -10.24 2.49
C VAL A 485 12.14 -11.19 3.08
N LEU A 486 11.68 -10.94 4.30
CA LEU A 486 10.66 -11.74 4.96
C LEU A 486 9.27 -11.50 4.33
N THR A 487 8.90 -10.25 4.05
CA THR A 487 7.65 -9.90 3.36
C THR A 487 7.64 -10.49 1.94
N ALA A 488 8.75 -10.36 1.20
CA ALA A 488 8.92 -10.98 -0.11
C ALA A 488 8.71 -12.49 -0.06
N SER A 489 9.20 -13.15 0.99
CA SER A 489 9.01 -14.60 1.20
C SER A 489 7.54 -14.95 1.45
N VAL A 490 6.81 -14.15 2.24
CA VAL A 490 5.37 -14.34 2.49
C VAL A 490 4.58 -14.23 1.18
N ILE A 491 4.81 -13.18 0.40
CA ILE A 491 4.16 -12.94 -0.91
C ILE A 491 4.46 -14.09 -1.87
N THR A 492 5.74 -14.47 -1.99
CA THR A 492 6.17 -15.52 -2.92
C THR A 492 5.58 -16.87 -2.53
N LYS A 493 5.50 -17.19 -1.24
CA LYS A 493 4.91 -18.44 -0.75
C LYS A 493 3.41 -18.50 -1.03
N ALA A 494 2.68 -17.41 -0.82
CA ALA A 494 1.27 -17.31 -1.19
C ALA A 494 1.08 -17.53 -2.70
N ALA A 495 1.88 -16.83 -3.52
CA ALA A 495 1.84 -16.96 -4.97
C ALA A 495 2.23 -18.35 -5.49
N TYR A 496 3.17 -19.04 -4.81
CA TYR A 496 3.57 -20.40 -5.15
C TYR A 496 2.48 -21.43 -4.81
N ASN A 497 1.75 -21.23 -3.71
CA ASN A 497 0.71 -22.15 -3.28
C ASN A 497 -0.59 -21.99 -4.10
N ASN A 498 -0.88 -20.78 -4.57
CA ASN A 498 -1.98 -20.53 -5.48
C ASN A 498 -1.58 -20.92 -6.91
N GLN A 499 -2.32 -21.82 -7.56
CA GLN A 499 -2.05 -22.28 -8.93
C GLN A 499 -3.15 -21.83 -9.92
N HIS A 500 -4.01 -20.92 -9.49
CA HIS A 500 -5.16 -20.44 -10.25
C HIS A 500 -4.99 -18.96 -10.59
N SER A 501 -4.95 -18.64 -11.88
CA SER A 501 -4.92 -17.24 -12.31
C SER A 501 -6.25 -16.56 -12.00
N ARG A 502 -6.20 -15.44 -11.29
CA ARG A 502 -7.34 -14.61 -10.89
C ARG A 502 -6.88 -13.18 -10.61
N GLY A 503 -7.58 -12.17 -11.13
CA GLY A 503 -7.21 -10.75 -11.01
C GLY A 503 -5.71 -10.47 -11.18
N CYS A 504 -5.08 -9.87 -10.17
CA CYS A 504 -3.66 -9.50 -10.18
C CYS A 504 -2.69 -10.69 -10.07
N HIS A 505 -3.18 -11.91 -9.85
CA HIS A 505 -2.37 -13.12 -9.81
C HIS A 505 -2.50 -13.89 -11.13
N TYR A 506 -1.46 -13.84 -11.96
CA TYR A 506 -1.45 -14.53 -13.25
C TYR A 506 -0.31 -15.54 -13.35
N ILE A 507 -0.64 -16.83 -13.41
CA ILE A 507 0.30 -17.93 -13.60
C ILE A 507 0.15 -18.52 -15.01
N VAL A 508 1.27 -18.59 -15.74
CA VAL A 508 1.34 -19.33 -16.99
C VAL A 508 1.66 -20.81 -16.76
N ARG A 509 1.03 -21.68 -17.56
CA ARG A 509 1.24 -23.14 -17.53
C ARG A 509 2.25 -23.52 -18.64
N GLY A 510 3.39 -24.10 -18.26
CA GLY A 510 4.43 -24.59 -19.18
C GLY A 510 5.74 -23.79 -19.15
N ASP A 511 6.79 -24.33 -19.79
CA ASP A 511 8.11 -23.69 -19.98
C ASP A 511 8.16 -22.77 -21.24
N ALA A 512 7.06 -22.63 -21.98
CA ALA A 512 7.06 -21.99 -23.28
C ALA A 512 7.09 -20.45 -23.19
N PRO A 513 7.92 -19.76 -23.99
CA PRO A 513 7.75 -18.34 -24.24
C PRO A 513 6.37 -18.13 -24.88
N HIS A 514 5.64 -17.14 -24.37
CA HIS A 514 4.22 -16.86 -24.61
C HIS A 514 3.76 -17.04 -26.08
N GLU A 515 3.18 -18.21 -26.38
CA GLU A 515 2.27 -18.39 -27.50
C GLU A 515 0.86 -18.69 -26.98
N LYS A 516 -0.03 -17.74 -27.25
CA LYS A 516 -1.49 -17.78 -27.39
C LYS A 516 -2.26 -18.87 -26.63
N SER A 517 -3.13 -18.43 -25.72
CA SER A 517 -4.50 -18.97 -25.61
C SER A 517 -5.49 -17.83 -25.61
#